data_AF-A0AAV4RST6-F1
#
_entry.id   AF-A0AAV4RST6-F1
#
_cell.length_a   1.000
_cell.length_b   1.000
_cell.length_c   1.000
_cell.angle_alpha   90.00
_cell.angle_beta   90.00
_cell.angle_gamma   90.00
#
_symmetry.space_group_name_H-M   'P 1'
#
loop_
_entity.id
_entity.type
_entity.pdbx_description
1 polymer ?
#
loop_
_entity_poly.entity_id
_entity_poly.type
_entity_poly.pdbx_seq_one_letter_code
_entity_poly.pdbx_strand_id
1 'polypeptide(L)'
;MDENLKVQDIIQKLKQLDCPLLSNGDDAWIKEILFKQNFDRYHLMEWAWFRIPKGDECQNSSEVKLKNLLGAISALGLCNKDNSSLIEGLAPFKEQLNFWTLLVDILWKKICATHPSNRLGSIEEQYERQIKYVNSLCNSINSNFKPVF
;
A
#
# COMPACT_ATOMS: atom_id res chain seq x y z
N MET A 1 12.81 0.72 -15.41
CA MET A 1 13.21 0.51 -14.01
C MET A 1 13.08 -0.98 -13.75
N ASP A 2 14.16 -1.63 -13.33
CA ASP A 2 14.27 -3.08 -13.15
C ASP A 2 13.25 -3.58 -12.11
N GLU A 3 12.53 -4.68 -12.40
CA GLU A 3 11.58 -5.29 -11.48
C GLU A 3 12.24 -5.70 -10.16
N ASN A 4 13.50 -6.14 -10.23
CA ASN A 4 14.27 -6.53 -9.05
C ASN A 4 14.55 -5.32 -8.14
N LEU A 5 14.85 -4.15 -8.73
CA LEU A 5 15.02 -2.90 -7.98
C LEU A 5 13.72 -2.49 -7.28
N LYS A 6 12.57 -2.62 -7.95
CA LYS A 6 11.26 -2.32 -7.35
C LYS A 6 10.97 -3.24 -6.16
N VAL A 7 11.24 -4.53 -6.30
CA VAL A 7 11.05 -5.49 -5.21
C VAL A 7 11.93 -5.13 -4.02
N GLN A 8 13.20 -4.79 -4.24
CA GLN A 8 14.10 -4.40 -3.17
C GLN A 8 13.67 -3.10 -2.47
N ASP A 9 13.20 -2.11 -3.23
CA ASP A 9 12.65 -0.87 -2.69
C ASP A 9 11.42 -1.11 -1.80
N ILE A 10 10.50 -1.98 -2.24
CA ILE A 10 9.34 -2.41 -1.43
C ILE A 10 9.79 -3.01 -0.11
N ILE A 11 10.72 -3.98 -0.16
CA ILE A 11 11.22 -4.68 1.03
C ILE A 11 11.87 -3.69 2.00
N GLN A 12 12.73 -2.81 1.48
CA GLN A 12 13.42 -1.80 2.28
C GLN A 12 12.44 -0.86 2.97
N LYS A 13 11.45 -0.33 2.24
CA LYS A 13 10.41 0.54 2.81
C LYS A 13 9.61 -0.19 3.88
N LEU A 14 9.21 -1.44 3.63
CA LEU A 14 8.46 -2.25 4.61
C LEU A 14 9.25 -2.49 5.91
N LYS A 15 10.57 -2.74 5.80
CA LYS A 15 11.46 -2.83 6.97
C LYS A 15 11.54 -1.50 7.72
N GLN A 16 11.69 -0.38 7.00
CA GLN A 16 11.76 0.96 7.59
C GLN A 16 10.43 1.44 8.17
N LEU A 17 9.30 0.89 7.74
CA LEU A 17 7.98 1.13 8.33
C LEU A 17 7.77 0.36 9.66
N ASP A 18 8.78 -0.40 10.12
CA ASP A 18 8.72 -1.30 11.27
C ASP A 18 7.51 -2.24 11.19
N CYS A 19 7.36 -2.93 10.04
CA CYS A 19 6.34 -3.96 9.90
C CYS A 19 6.69 -5.16 10.81
N PRO A 20 5.86 -5.48 11.83
CA PRO A 20 6.20 -6.47 12.84
C PRO A 20 6.39 -7.88 12.25
N LEU A 21 5.65 -8.19 11.18
CA LEU A 21 5.75 -9.44 10.45
C LEU A 21 7.12 -9.64 9.80
N LEU A 22 7.81 -8.55 9.45
CA LEU A 22 9.03 -8.60 8.62
C LEU A 22 10.31 -8.32 9.42
N SER A 23 10.18 -8.08 10.74
CA SER A 23 11.28 -7.69 11.64
C SER A 23 12.48 -8.64 11.63
N ASN A 24 12.22 -9.94 11.43
CA ASN A 24 13.23 -10.99 11.48
C ASN A 24 13.28 -11.85 10.19
N GLY A 25 12.53 -11.46 9.16
CA GLY A 25 12.45 -12.20 7.91
C GLY A 25 13.59 -11.85 6.96
N ASP A 26 14.14 -12.85 6.27
CA ASP A 26 15.07 -12.59 5.16
C ASP A 26 14.32 -12.09 3.91
N ASP A 27 15.04 -11.50 2.96
CA ASP A 27 14.42 -10.90 1.77
C ASP A 27 13.71 -11.95 0.90
N ALA A 28 14.13 -13.22 0.97
CA ALA A 28 13.51 -14.31 0.22
C ALA A 28 12.12 -14.62 0.78
N TRP A 29 11.99 -14.75 2.11
CA TRP A 29 10.74 -14.97 2.80
C TRP A 29 9.78 -13.79 2.64
N ILE A 30 10.28 -12.55 2.72
CA ILE A 30 9.46 -11.35 2.47
C ILE A 30 8.89 -11.38 1.05
N LYS A 31 9.68 -11.78 0.04
CA LYS A 31 9.18 -11.95 -1.34
C LYS A 31 8.08 -13.01 -1.43
N GLU A 32 8.18 -14.10 -0.67
CA GLU A 32 7.12 -15.11 -0.65
C GLU A 32 5.81 -14.53 -0.13
N ILE A 33 5.84 -13.75 0.97
CA ILE A 33 4.66 -13.05 1.50
C ILE A 33 4.07 -12.10 0.44
N LEU A 34 4.92 -11.34 -0.24
CA LEU A 34 4.50 -10.34 -1.21
C LEU A 34 3.97 -10.93 -2.52
N PHE A 35 4.42 -12.10 -2.97
CA PHE A 35 4.11 -12.56 -4.33
C PHE A 35 3.48 -13.95 -4.42
N LYS A 36 3.28 -14.63 -3.29
CA LYS A 36 2.58 -15.91 -3.25
C LYS A 36 1.33 -15.82 -2.38
N GLN A 37 0.39 -16.72 -2.65
CA GLN A 37 -0.72 -16.97 -1.74
C GLN A 37 -0.17 -17.65 -0.48
N ASN A 38 -0.32 -16.99 0.67
CA ASN A 38 0.00 -17.53 1.98
C ASN A 38 -0.79 -16.79 3.06
N PHE A 39 -0.78 -17.35 4.27
CA PHE A 39 -1.51 -16.81 5.40
C PHE A 39 -0.91 -15.48 5.91
N ASP A 40 0.43 -15.38 5.94
CA ASP A 40 1.15 -14.19 6.41
C ASP A 40 0.84 -12.94 5.57
N ARG A 41 0.51 -13.12 4.29
CA ARG A 41 0.07 -12.07 3.38
C ARG A 41 -1.18 -11.35 3.91
N TYR A 42 -2.16 -12.11 4.41
CA TYR A 42 -3.38 -11.50 4.95
C TYR A 42 -3.06 -10.64 6.16
N HIS A 43 -2.17 -11.09 7.04
CA HIS A 43 -1.73 -10.29 8.17
C HIS A 43 -0.95 -9.05 7.75
N LEU A 44 -0.14 -9.13 6.68
CA LEU A 44 0.53 -7.97 6.10
C LEU A 44 -0.49 -6.95 5.56
N MET A 45 -1.55 -7.42 4.91
CA MET A 45 -2.64 -6.56 4.44
C MET A 45 -3.46 -5.95 5.58
N GLU A 46 -3.77 -6.73 6.63
CA GLU A 46 -4.44 -6.21 7.83
C GLU A 46 -3.58 -5.12 8.49
N TRP A 47 -2.27 -5.35 8.61
CA TRP A 47 -1.34 -4.35 9.14
C TRP A 47 -1.33 -3.07 8.29
N ALA A 48 -1.24 -3.20 6.96
CA ALA A 48 -1.27 -2.07 6.03
C ALA A 48 -2.59 -1.29 6.17
N TRP A 49 -3.70 -2.01 6.29
CA TRP A 49 -5.03 -1.45 6.50
C TRP A 49 -5.14 -0.60 7.77
N PHE A 50 -4.61 -1.07 8.90
CA PHE A 50 -4.63 -0.30 10.14
C PHE A 50 -3.86 1.03 10.04
N ARG A 51 -2.96 1.16 9.05
CA ARG A 51 -2.20 2.39 8.81
C ARG A 51 -2.84 3.33 7.81
N ILE A 52 -3.90 2.94 7.09
CA ILE A 52 -4.67 3.84 6.20
C ILE A 52 -5.73 4.57 7.05
N PRO A 53 -5.87 5.90 6.96
CA PRO A 53 -6.89 6.62 7.72
C PRO A 53 -8.28 6.12 7.32
N LYS A 54 -9.06 5.68 8.31
CA LYS A 54 -10.42 5.18 8.11
C LYS A 54 -11.39 6.35 8.09
N GLY A 55 -12.29 6.40 7.11
CA GLY A 55 -13.63 6.95 7.36
C GLY A 55 -14.35 5.95 8.27
N ASP A 56 -15.13 6.44 9.23
CA ASP A 56 -15.70 5.67 10.34
C ASP A 56 -16.20 4.25 9.99
N GLU A 57 -16.02 3.36 10.97
CA GLU A 57 -16.63 2.00 11.11
C GLU A 57 -16.00 0.86 10.26
N CYS A 58 -16.03 -0.43 10.62
CA CYS A 58 -16.68 -1.19 11.68
C CYS A 58 -15.86 -2.49 11.92
N GLN A 59 -15.73 -2.93 13.17
CA GLN A 59 -15.26 -4.30 13.48
C GLN A 59 -16.35 -5.29 13.07
N ASN A 60 -16.03 -6.35 12.30
CA ASN A 60 -16.82 -7.59 12.15
C ASN A 60 -16.03 -8.64 11.32
N SER A 61 -16.56 -9.87 11.22
CA SER A 61 -15.96 -11.15 10.74
C SER A 61 -14.93 -11.10 9.59
N SER A 62 -14.11 -12.17 9.44
CA SER A 62 -13.02 -12.26 8.44
C SER A 62 -13.46 -11.96 6.99
N GLU A 63 -14.66 -12.39 6.57
CA GLU A 63 -15.20 -12.05 5.24
C GLU A 63 -15.52 -10.56 5.10
N VAL A 64 -16.03 -9.94 6.16
CA VAL A 64 -16.30 -8.49 6.21
C VAL A 64 -14.98 -7.73 6.20
N LYS A 65 -13.93 -8.24 6.87
CA LYS A 65 -12.59 -7.66 6.81
C LYS A 65 -12.02 -7.65 5.40
N LEU A 66 -12.11 -8.76 4.66
CA LEU A 66 -11.62 -8.83 3.29
C LEU A 66 -12.39 -7.87 2.37
N LYS A 67 -13.73 -7.82 2.48
CA LYS A 67 -14.56 -6.87 1.72
C LYS A 67 -14.25 -5.42 2.05
N ASN A 68 -14.02 -5.10 3.33
CA ASN A 68 -13.62 -3.76 3.75
C ASN A 68 -12.23 -3.40 3.22
N LEU A 69 -11.29 -4.34 3.30
CA LEU A 69 -9.93 -4.21 2.75
C LEU A 69 -9.98 -3.93 1.25
N LEU A 70 -10.73 -4.74 0.47
CA LEU A 70 -11.00 -4.49 -0.95
C LEU A 70 -11.62 -3.11 -1.17
N GLY A 71 -12.58 -2.74 -0.32
CA GLY A 71 -13.24 -1.46 -0.33
C GLY A 71 -12.28 -0.27 -0.27
N ALA A 72 -11.43 -0.17 0.75
CA ALA A 72 -10.53 1.00 0.81
C ALA A 72 -9.30 0.89 -0.09
N ILE A 73 -8.79 -0.31 -0.37
CA ILE A 73 -7.75 -0.46 -1.39
C ILE A 73 -8.28 0.00 -2.76
N SER A 74 -9.53 -0.33 -3.07
CA SER A 74 -10.19 0.17 -4.27
C SER A 74 -10.47 1.66 -4.22
N ALA A 75 -10.86 2.21 -3.06
CA ALA A 75 -11.02 3.65 -2.88
C ALA A 75 -9.70 4.44 -3.06
N LEU A 76 -8.56 3.81 -2.77
CA LEU A 76 -7.22 4.34 -3.05
C LEU A 76 -6.81 4.20 -4.54
N GLY A 77 -7.66 3.60 -5.38
CA GLY A 77 -7.37 3.37 -6.79
C GLY A 77 -6.37 2.25 -7.06
N LEU A 78 -6.08 1.39 -6.07
CA LEU A 78 -5.07 0.34 -6.19
C LEU A 78 -5.61 -0.93 -6.88
N CYS A 79 -6.91 -1.19 -6.78
CA CYS A 79 -7.57 -2.30 -7.46
C CYS A 79 -9.07 -2.04 -7.68
N ASN A 80 -9.72 -2.91 -8.47
CA ASN A 80 -11.18 -2.94 -8.52
C ASN A 80 -11.75 -3.64 -7.27
N LYS A 81 -12.96 -3.27 -6.84
CA LYS A 81 -13.64 -3.85 -5.66
C LYS A 81 -13.85 -5.36 -5.77
N ASP A 82 -13.93 -5.89 -6.99
CA ASP A 82 -14.10 -7.31 -7.27
C ASP A 82 -12.78 -8.06 -7.47
N ASN A 83 -11.63 -7.37 -7.42
CA ASN A 83 -10.33 -7.98 -7.69
C ASN A 83 -9.69 -8.55 -6.41
N SER A 84 -10.30 -9.60 -5.85
CA SER A 84 -9.74 -10.30 -4.67
C SER A 84 -8.41 -10.99 -4.97
N SER A 85 -8.17 -11.37 -6.22
CA SER A 85 -6.94 -12.06 -6.65
C SER A 85 -5.66 -11.29 -6.30
N LEU A 86 -5.71 -9.96 -6.27
CA LEU A 86 -4.59 -9.12 -5.83
C LEU A 86 -4.32 -9.30 -4.34
N ILE A 87 -5.35 -9.23 -3.49
CA ILE A 87 -5.20 -9.39 -2.04
C ILE A 87 -4.81 -10.81 -1.66
N GLU A 88 -5.31 -11.80 -2.39
CA GLU A 88 -5.05 -13.22 -2.12
C GLU A 88 -3.68 -13.70 -2.62
N GLY A 89 -2.99 -12.91 -3.45
CA GLY A 89 -1.69 -13.30 -4.01
C GLY A 89 -1.81 -14.23 -5.23
N LEU A 90 -2.97 -14.24 -5.89
CA LEU A 90 -3.26 -15.07 -7.07
C LEU A 90 -3.10 -14.30 -8.40
N ALA A 91 -3.09 -12.97 -8.36
CA ALA A 91 -2.88 -12.16 -9.55
C ALA A 91 -1.46 -12.34 -10.14
N PRO A 92 -1.26 -12.04 -11.44
CA PRO A 92 0.05 -12.09 -12.08
C PRO A 92 1.11 -11.26 -11.35
N PHE A 93 2.36 -11.72 -11.37
CA PHE A 93 3.48 -11.07 -10.68
C PHE A 93 3.59 -9.56 -10.96
N LYS A 94 3.41 -9.15 -12.22
CA LYS A 94 3.48 -7.73 -12.61
C LYS A 94 2.39 -6.88 -11.96
N GLU A 95 1.18 -7.42 -11.82
CA GLU A 95 0.07 -6.74 -11.15
C GLU A 95 0.30 -6.66 -9.64
N GLN A 96 0.78 -7.76 -9.05
CA GLN A 96 1.20 -7.80 -7.63
C GLN A 96 2.29 -6.78 -7.34
N LEU A 97 3.30 -6.68 -8.21
CA LEU A 97 4.40 -5.73 -8.07
C LEU A 97 3.90 -4.29 -8.11
N ASN A 98 3.03 -3.96 -9.06
CA ASN A 98 2.43 -2.62 -9.15
C ASN A 98 1.58 -2.29 -7.92
N PHE A 99 0.75 -3.24 -7.48
CA PHE A 99 -0.06 -3.12 -6.29
C PHE A 99 0.80 -2.80 -5.05
N TRP A 100 1.84 -3.60 -4.80
CA TRP A 100 2.70 -3.40 -3.62
C TRP A 100 3.52 -2.13 -3.70
N THR A 101 4.03 -1.79 -4.89
CA THR A 101 4.74 -0.51 -5.11
C THR A 101 3.87 0.64 -4.65
N LEU A 102 2.63 0.72 -5.15
CA LEU A 102 1.72 1.83 -4.87
C LEU A 102 1.25 1.83 -3.41
N LEU A 103 0.90 0.67 -2.86
CA LEU A 103 0.46 0.55 -1.46
C LEU A 103 1.55 1.00 -0.49
N VAL A 104 2.77 0.51 -0.67
CA VAL A 104 3.90 0.84 0.21
C VAL A 104 4.32 2.30 0.04
N ASP A 105 4.25 2.86 -1.16
CA ASP A 105 4.47 4.30 -1.37
C ASP A 105 3.46 5.17 -0.63
N ILE A 106 2.18 4.79 -0.60
CA ILE A 106 1.14 5.49 0.17
C ILE A 106 1.47 5.45 1.67
N LEU A 107 1.81 4.26 2.19
CA LEU A 107 2.17 4.08 3.59
C LEU A 107 3.44 4.89 3.95
N TRP A 108 4.45 4.83 3.10
CA TRP A 108 5.73 5.53 3.27
C TRP A 108 5.53 7.05 3.32
N LYS A 109 4.83 7.62 2.33
CA LYS A 109 4.56 9.06 2.27
C LYS A 109 3.76 9.54 3.46
N LYS A 110 2.82 8.73 4.00
CA LYS A 110 2.10 9.08 5.23
C LYS A 110 3.05 9.23 6.41
N ILE A 111 3.97 8.29 6.62
CA ILE A 111 4.95 8.38 7.72
C ILE A 111 5.88 9.59 7.53
N CYS A 112 6.38 9.81 6.31
CA CYS A 112 7.16 10.99 5.97
C CYS A 112 6.41 12.30 6.24
N ALA A 113 5.09 12.34 5.99
CA ALA A 113 4.25 13.51 6.26
C ALA A 113 3.97 13.72 7.75
N THR A 114 3.97 12.66 8.57
CA THR A 114 3.72 12.71 10.02
C THR A 114 4.97 12.91 10.87
N HIS A 115 6.18 13.00 10.29
CA HIS A 115 7.38 13.30 11.06
C HIS A 115 7.27 14.69 11.76
N PRO A 116 7.62 14.78 13.05
CA PRO A 116 7.30 15.91 13.93
C PRO A 116 8.06 17.21 13.63
N SER A 117 8.94 17.24 12.64
CA SER A 117 9.54 18.49 12.15
C SER A 117 8.55 19.35 11.36
N ASN A 118 7.45 18.77 10.85
CA ASN A 118 6.36 19.51 10.21
C ASN A 118 5.21 19.74 11.18
N ARG A 119 5.38 20.74 12.06
CA ARG A 119 4.29 21.26 12.91
C ARG A 119 3.04 21.56 12.07
N LEU A 120 1.88 21.32 12.67
CA LEU A 120 0.57 21.69 12.13
C LEU A 120 0.60 23.14 11.63
N GLY A 121 0.57 23.29 10.32
CA GLY A 121 0.24 24.55 9.66
C GLY A 121 -1.24 24.89 9.84
N SER A 122 -1.64 26.10 9.44
CA SER A 122 -3.06 26.47 9.34
C SER A 122 -3.85 25.47 8.48
N ILE A 123 -5.18 25.53 8.56
CA ILE A 123 -6.06 24.68 7.74
C ILE A 123 -5.75 24.85 6.24
N GLU A 124 -5.48 26.07 5.77
CA GLU A 124 -5.02 26.32 4.40
C GLU A 124 -3.75 25.54 4.05
N GLU A 125 -2.73 25.57 4.91
CA GLU A 125 -1.47 24.84 4.64
C GLU A 125 -1.67 23.33 4.61
N GLN A 126 -2.58 22.80 5.44
CA GLN A 126 -2.94 21.38 5.43
C GLN A 126 -3.67 21.01 4.14
N TYR A 127 -4.59 21.87 3.67
CA TYR A 127 -5.32 21.67 2.43
C TYR A 127 -4.39 21.72 1.21
N GLU A 128 -3.46 22.67 1.15
CA GLU A 128 -2.46 22.74 0.08
C GLU A 128 -1.52 21.52 0.07
N ARG A 129 -1.11 21.03 1.24
CA ARG A 129 -0.33 19.79 1.35
C ARG A 129 -1.11 18.59 0.83
N GLN A 130 -2.40 18.49 1.14
CA GLN A 130 -3.26 17.42 0.64
C GLN A 130 -3.43 17.51 -0.88
N ILE A 131 -3.67 18.70 -1.44
CA ILE A 131 -3.73 18.89 -2.90
C ILE A 131 -2.43 18.47 -3.57
N LYS A 132 -1.27 18.90 -3.04
CA LYS A 132 0.04 18.51 -3.57
C LYS A 132 0.26 16.99 -3.49
N TYR A 133 -0.17 16.37 -2.40
CA TYR A 133 -0.08 14.92 -2.22
C TYR A 133 -0.91 14.16 -3.26
N VAL A 134 -2.19 14.52 -3.41
CA VAL A 134 -3.12 13.92 -4.40
C VAL A 134 -2.59 14.11 -5.82
N ASN A 135 -2.13 15.32 -6.16
CA ASN A 135 -1.55 15.58 -7.48
C ASN A 135 -0.27 14.74 -7.72
N SER A 136 0.57 14.55 -6.70
CA SER A 136 1.73 13.66 -6.82
C SER A 136 1.32 12.22 -7.06
N LEU A 137 0.26 11.74 -6.39
CA LEU A 137 -0.25 10.38 -6.59
C LEU A 137 -0.80 10.19 -8.00
N CYS A 138 -1.64 11.12 -8.47
CA CYS A 138 -2.18 11.08 -9.83
C CYS A 138 -1.07 11.08 -10.89
N ASN A 139 -0.03 11.89 -10.70
CA ASN A 139 1.11 11.92 -11.60
C ASN A 139 1.93 10.62 -11.56
N SER A 140 2.16 10.05 -10.37
CA SER A 140 2.83 8.76 -10.22
C SER A 140 2.03 7.62 -10.85
N ILE A 141 0.70 7.61 -10.69
CA ILE A 141 -0.18 6.60 -11.31
C ILE A 141 -0.18 6.73 -12.83
N ASN A 142 -0.37 7.95 -13.36
CA ASN A 142 -0.38 8.20 -14.80
C ASN A 142 0.98 7.92 -15.46
N SER A 143 2.09 8.15 -14.75
CA SER A 143 3.42 7.81 -15.26
C SER A 143 3.70 6.30 -15.33
N ASN A 144 3.02 5.50 -14.50
CA ASN A 144 3.12 4.04 -14.51
C ASN A 144 2.13 3.38 -15.49
N PHE A 145 1.07 4.09 -15.90
CA PHE A 145 0.16 3.70 -16.97
C PHE A 145 0.54 4.41 -18.28
N LYS A 146 1.57 3.92 -18.98
CA LYS A 146 1.67 4.17 -20.43
C LYS A 146 0.78 3.15 -21.14
N PRO A 147 -0.27 3.57 -21.87
CA PRO A 147 -0.98 2.66 -22.74
C PRO A 147 -0.01 2.18 -23.82
N VAL A 148 0.14 0.86 -23.92
CA VAL A 148 0.79 0.24 -25.06
C VAL A 148 -0.22 0.35 -26.20
N PHE A 149 -0.03 1.34 -27.06
CA PHE A 149 -0.59 1.37 -28.40
C PHE A 149 0.49 0.91 -29.38
#